data_AF-A0A957Q6C7-F1
#
_entry.id   AF-A0A957Q6C7-F1
#
_cell.length_a   1.000
_cell.length_b   1.000
_cell.length_c   1.000
_cell.angle_alpha   90.00
_cell.angle_beta   90.00
_cell.angle_gamma   90.00
#
_symmetry.space_group_name_H-M   'P 1'
#
loop_
_entity.id
_entity.type
_entity.pdbx_description
1 polymer ?
#
loop_
_entity_poly.entity_id
_entity_poly.type
_entity_poly.pdbx_seq_one_letter_code
_entity_poly.pdbx_strand_id
1 'polypeptide(L)' 'RASYELLQKCRVAGVSIFCAVSAPSSLAVDLAEHFGITLIGFLRGERFNIYTGIDRILLPERTPTPVP' A
#
# COMPACT_ATOMS: atom_id res chain seq x y z
N ARG A 1 12.97 2.59 0.13
CA ARG A 1 11.99 3.15 -0.83
C ARG A 1 11.32 2.00 -1.56
N ALA A 2 10.01 2.08 -1.77
CA ALA A 2 9.33 1.16 -2.69
C ALA A 2 9.79 1.50 -4.12
N SER A 3 10.44 0.54 -4.79
CA SER A 3 10.94 0.69 -6.17
C SER A 3 10.32 -0.36 -7.08
N TYR A 4 10.36 -0.08 -8.38
CA TYR A 4 10.01 -1.00 -9.46
C TYR A 4 10.55 -2.42 -9.25
N GLU A 5 11.85 -2.53 -8.95
CA GLU A 5 12.56 -3.81 -8.86
C GLU A 5 12.06 -4.66 -7.69
N LEU A 6 11.67 -4.00 -6.59
CA LEU A 6 11.07 -4.67 -5.43
C LEU A 6 9.66 -5.18 -5.75
N LEU A 7 8.86 -4.40 -6.48
CA LEU A 7 7.52 -4.83 -6.89
C LEU A 7 7.58 -6.03 -7.85
N GLN A 8 8.55 -6.07 -8.77
CA GLN A 8 8.77 -7.25 -9.61
C GLN A 8 9.11 -8.49 -8.79
N LYS A 9 9.98 -8.36 -7.79
CA LYS A 9 10.31 -9.47 -6.87
C LYS A 9 9.09 -9.93 -6.09
N CYS A 10 8.26 -9.01 -5.61
CA CYS A 10 7.00 -9.33 -4.94
C CYS A 10 6.06 -10.12 -5.86
N ARG A 11 5.94 -9.71 -7.13
CA ARG A 11 5.10 -10.41 -8.11
C ARG A 11 5.56 -11.83 -8.40
N VAL A 12 6.88 -12.04 -8.51
CA VAL A 12 7.48 -13.37 -8.69
C VAL A 12 7.29 -14.24 -7.44
N ALA A 13 7.44 -13.64 -6.26
CA ALA A 13 7.25 -14.30 -4.98
C ALA A 13 5.77 -14.54 -4.61
N GLY A 14 4.81 -14.06 -5.41
CA GLY A 14 3.38 -14.21 -5.13
C GLY A 14 2.89 -13.40 -3.92
N VAL A 15 3.59 -12.31 -3.58
CA VAL A 15 3.24 -11.43 -2.45
C VAL A 15 2.07 -10.52 -2.82
N SER A 16 1.00 -10.58 -2.05
CA SER A 16 -0.24 -9.82 -2.30
C SER A 16 -0.21 -8.39 -1.73
N ILE A 17 0.63 -8.12 -0.73
CA ILE A 17 0.72 -6.84 -0.01
C ILE A 17 2.19 -6.45 0.18
N PHE A 18 2.56 -5.24 -0.23
CA PHE A 18 3.89 -4.67 -0.07
C PHE A 18 3.83 -3.33 0.67
N CYS A 19 4.47 -3.28 1.85
CA CYS A 19 4.47 -2.12 2.72
C CYS A 19 5.85 -1.46 2.77
N ALA A 20 5.89 -0.14 2.57
CA ALA A 20 7.11 0.65 2.63
C ALA A 20 7.01 1.81 3.62
N VAL A 21 8.09 2.01 4.36
CA VAL A 21 8.26 3.09 5.35
C VAL A 21 8.47 4.48 4.69
N SER A 22 8.68 4.51 3.38
CA SER A 22 8.99 5.72 2.59
C SER A 22 8.03 5.86 1.42
N ALA A 23 8.09 7.00 0.72
CA ALA A 23 7.30 7.25 -0.47
C ALA A 23 7.56 6.20 -1.58
N PRO A 24 6.52 5.66 -2.23
CA PRO A 24 6.67 4.97 -3.51
C PRO A 24 6.94 5.98 -4.64
N SER A 25 7.52 5.51 -5.74
CA SER A 25 7.51 6.25 -7.01
C SER A 25 6.20 6.00 -7.76
N SER A 26 5.81 6.90 -8.67
CA SER A 26 4.62 6.71 -9.52
C SER A 26 4.68 5.37 -10.27
N LEU A 27 5.82 5.05 -10.88
CA LEU A 27 6.02 3.77 -11.57
C LEU A 27 5.81 2.55 -10.66
N ALA A 28 6.18 2.63 -9.38
CA ALA A 28 5.93 1.53 -8.44
C ALA A 28 4.45 1.38 -8.11
N VAL A 29 3.69 2.48 -8.08
CA VAL A 29 2.23 2.48 -7.92
C VAL A 29 1.57 1.83 -9.14
N ASP A 30 1.93 2.28 -10.35
CA ASP A 30 1.38 1.76 -11.60
C ASP A 30 1.57 0.24 -11.72
N LEU A 31 2.76 -0.25 -11.31
CA LEU A 31 3.04 -1.69 -11.32
C LEU A 31 2.36 -2.46 -10.22
N ALA A 32 2.22 -1.88 -9.03
CA ALA A 32 1.45 -2.52 -7.98
C ALA A 32 0.01 -2.73 -8.44
N GLU A 33 -0.60 -1.74 -9.10
CA GLU A 33 -1.93 -1.85 -9.69
C GLU A 33 -1.97 -2.93 -10.78
N HIS A 34 -1.06 -2.89 -11.75
CA HIS A 34 -1.00 -3.87 -12.83
C HIS A 34 -0.78 -5.31 -12.33
N PHE A 35 0.04 -5.49 -11.30
CA PHE A 35 0.32 -6.79 -10.70
C PHE A 35 -0.75 -7.24 -9.71
N GLY A 36 -1.75 -6.40 -9.40
CA GLY A 36 -2.75 -6.68 -8.39
C GLY A 36 -2.19 -6.71 -6.97
N ILE A 37 -1.02 -6.10 -6.73
CA ILE A 37 -0.35 -6.00 -5.43
C ILE A 37 -0.90 -4.77 -4.69
N THR A 38 -1.23 -4.95 -3.41
CA THR A 38 -1.60 -3.86 -2.52
C THR A 38 -0.35 -3.12 -2.08
N LEU A 39 -0.23 -1.84 -2.44
CA LEU A 39 0.93 -1.02 -2.10
C LEU A 39 0.59 -0.05 -0.98
N ILE A 40 1.34 -0.14 0.11
CA ILE A 40 1.26 0.78 1.24
C ILE A 40 2.56 1.56 1.36
N GLY A 41 2.48 2.89 1.48
CA GLY A 41 3.63 3.78 1.64
C GLY A 41 3.53 4.64 2.89
N PHE A 42 4.66 5.24 3.28
CA PHE A 42 4.78 6.06 4.50
C PHE A 42 4.33 5.33 5.79
N LEU A 43 4.48 4.00 5.86
CA LEU A 43 4.06 3.24 7.03
C LEU A 43 4.90 3.63 8.27
N ARG A 44 4.21 4.14 9.30
CA ARG A 44 4.76 4.61 10.58
C ARG A 44 3.77 4.33 11.70
N GLY A 45 3.94 3.22 12.42
CA GLY A 45 2.99 2.77 13.43
C GLY A 45 1.62 2.54 12.78
N GLU A 46 0.58 3.18 13.31
CA GLU A 46 -0.80 3.09 12.81
C GLU A 46 -1.10 4.05 11.64
N ARG A 47 -0.13 4.84 11.18
CA ARG A 47 -0.30 5.78 10.06
C ARG A 47 0.36 5.25 8.81
N PHE A 48 -0.37 5.30 7.69
CA PHE A 48 0.11 4.88 6.38
C PHE A 48 -0.82 5.41 5.29
N ASN A 49 -0.35 5.36 4.04
CA ASN A 49 -1.15 5.63 2.86
C ASN A 49 -1.28 4.36 2.03
N ILE A 50 -2.50 3.99 1.68
CA ILE A 50 -2.78 2.93 0.71
C ILE A 50 -2.80 3.56 -0.68
N TYR A 51 -1.97 3.04 -1.59
CA TYR A 51 -1.89 3.51 -2.97
C TYR A 51 -2.69 2.61 -3.92
N THR A 52 -2.76 1.31 -3.66
CA THR A 52 -3.49 0.32 -4.47
C THR A 52 -4.08 -0.77 -3.57
N GLY A 53 -5.14 -1.45 -4.01
CA GLY A 53 -5.66 -2.65 -3.33
C GLY A 53 -6.38 -2.39 -2.00
N ILE A 54 -7.01 -1.23 -1.84
CA ILE A 54 -7.71 -0.85 -0.59
C ILE A 54 -8.81 -1.84 -0.19
N ASP A 55 -9.41 -2.52 -1.16
CA ASP A 55 -10.41 -3.57 -0.99
C ASP A 55 -9.91 -4.76 -0.15
N ARG A 56 -8.59 -4.98 -0.07
CA ARG A 56 -7.99 -6.03 0.76
C ARG A 56 -7.68 -5.59 2.19
N ILE A 57 -7.86 -4.31 2.52
CA ILE A 57 -7.51 -3.76 3.82
C ILE A 57 -8.76 -3.61 4.68
N LEU A 58 -8.79 -4.33 5.79
CA LEU A 58 -9.80 -4.16 6.83
C LEU A 58 -9.49 -2.88 7.61
N LEU A 59 -10.16 -1.79 7.23
CA LEU A 59 -10.07 -0.53 7.95
C LEU A 59 -11.04 -0.55 9.14
N PRO A 60 -10.61 -0.08 10.33
CA PRO A 60 -11.52 0.07 11.45
C PRO A 60 -12.63 1.06 11.09
N GLU A 61 -13.85 0.81 11.57
CA GLU A 61 -14.93 1.78 11.40
C GLU A 61 -14.51 3.10 12.05
N ARG A 62 -14.48 4.18 11.26
CA ARG A 62 -14.33 5.52 11.83
C ARG A 62 -15.62 5.82 12.60
N THR A 63 -15.55 5.76 13.93
CA THR A 63 -16.59 6.39 14.75
C THR A 63 -16.62 7.87 14.38
N PRO A 64 -17.74 8.42 13.86
CA PRO A 64 -17.82 9.83 13.56
C PRO A 64 -17.53 10.60 14.85
N THR A 65 -16.61 11.55 14.79
CA THR A 65 -16.34 12.44 15.92
C THR A 65 -17.64 13.16 16.26
N PRO A 66 -18.16 13.06 17.49
CA PRO A 66 -19.35 13.80 17.86
C PRO A 66 -19.06 15.29 17.65
N VAL A 67 -19.84 15.91 16.76
CA VAL A 67 -19.79 17.35 16.54
C VAL A 67 -20.42 18.00 17.78
N PRO A 68 -19.74 18.96 18.45
CA PRO A 68 -20.28 19.64 19.63
C PRO A 68 -21.56 20.41 19.33
#